data_AF-A0A7C7HKS9-F1
#
_entry.id   AF-A0A7C7HKS9-F1
#
_cell.length_a   1.000
_cell.length_b   1.000
_cell.length_c   1.000
_cell.angle_alpha   90.00
_cell.angle_beta   90.00
_cell.angle_gamma   90.00
#
_symmetry.space_group_name_H-M   'P 1'
#
loop_
_entity.id
_entity.type
_entity.pdbx_description
1 polymer ?
#
loop_
_entity_poly.entity_id
_entity_poly.type
_entity_poly.pdbx_seq_one_letter_code
_entity_poly.pdbx_strand_id
1 'polypeptide(L)'
;MFPKITNLIQSHIWKLPLDQLPRWQSPLIKQVRVFILAFKGFNRDKCQLRAAALTFYSILSLIPVLAMVFGIAQGFGFEQKLELLLQEKIASRDMVAKEGVDWIISKAKLLLESTRGSLIAGVGLIVLMWAATRVLRHIEAALNDIWEIKNSRPWIRNFTDFLSVMVVAPILFILAQSATVFITAIIQNLSGGMELLGYLFLLMKFVPFGLIWLLFTMIYVVVPNTKVSFKSALIAGIIVGTIFQLSQWVFFKSQIGISKYNAIYGSFAFLPLLLIWVQTAWLILLLGAEITFANQHINRYEFALGSQEVKPSFKKLVTLLITNLLVRNFLEAKSSLTAEEISAVLHAPVRLVRQCITDLMDSKIISEVGRQGSQDTSYQPARSVEDLSVSFVLQAIDEHGLGDIHIRESGESKRLSQALEALNQEIERSPSNMLLKDI
;
A
#
# COMPACT_ATOMS: atom_id res chain seq x y z
N MET A 1 24.22 2.92 -16.37
CA MET A 1 23.85 4.27 -15.89
C MET A 1 22.83 4.23 -14.74
N PHE A 2 21.78 3.39 -14.83
CA PHE A 2 20.78 3.17 -13.78
C PHE A 2 21.30 2.85 -12.35
N PRO A 3 22.30 1.97 -12.13
CA PRO A 3 22.74 1.63 -10.77
C PRO A 3 23.47 2.76 -10.03
N LYS A 4 24.08 3.71 -10.76
CA LYS A 4 24.71 4.90 -10.15
C LYS A 4 23.65 5.89 -9.66
N ILE A 5 22.55 6.04 -10.39
CA ILE A 5 21.44 6.95 -10.03
C ILE A 5 20.69 6.39 -8.82
N THR A 6 20.45 5.08 -8.75
CA THR A 6 19.81 4.45 -7.58
C THR A 6 20.65 4.59 -6.31
N ASN A 7 21.98 4.42 -6.39
CA ASN A 7 22.87 4.62 -5.25
C ASN A 7 22.99 6.09 -4.81
N LEU A 8 22.95 7.03 -5.75
CA LEU A 8 23.00 8.47 -5.44
C LEU A 8 21.69 8.93 -4.80
N ILE A 9 20.55 8.45 -5.30
CA ILE A 9 19.22 8.67 -4.71
C ILE A 9 19.12 7.99 -3.32
N GLN A 10 19.58 6.76 -3.16
CA GLN A 10 19.53 6.04 -1.88
C GLN A 10 20.44 6.66 -0.81
N SER A 11 21.61 7.17 -1.19
CA SER A 11 22.57 7.71 -0.22
C SER A 11 22.36 9.17 0.15
N HIS A 12 21.89 10.03 -0.77
CA HIS A 12 21.69 11.46 -0.48
C HIS A 12 20.29 11.76 0.05
N ILE A 13 19.24 11.18 -0.57
CA ILE A 13 17.87 11.56 -0.22
C ILE A 13 17.47 11.00 1.13
N TRP A 14 18.04 9.90 1.61
CA TRP A 14 17.62 9.22 2.86
C TRP A 14 18.49 9.53 4.09
N LYS A 15 19.66 10.17 3.92
CA LYS A 15 20.56 10.52 5.04
C LYS A 15 20.29 11.91 5.66
N LEU A 16 19.49 12.74 5.00
CA LEU A 16 19.13 14.08 5.47
C LEU A 16 17.86 13.99 6.34
N PRO A 17 17.93 14.22 7.66
CA PRO A 17 16.73 14.27 8.47
C PRO A 17 15.84 15.42 7.97
N LEU A 18 14.54 15.14 7.75
CA LEU A 18 13.57 16.11 7.19
C LEU A 18 13.46 17.40 8.02
N ASP A 19 13.86 17.34 9.29
CA ASP A 19 13.84 18.45 10.25
C ASP A 19 14.95 19.49 10.02
N GLN A 20 16.00 19.15 9.26
CA GLN A 20 17.10 20.06 8.95
C GLN A 20 16.97 20.74 7.57
N LEU A 21 15.91 20.45 6.81
CA LEU A 21 15.70 21.01 5.48
C LEU A 21 14.90 22.32 5.50
N PRO A 22 15.14 23.25 4.56
CA PRO A 22 14.34 24.46 4.41
C PRO A 22 12.85 24.12 4.23
N ARG A 23 11.95 24.88 4.88
CA ARG A 23 10.48 24.64 4.88
C ARG A 23 9.86 24.49 3.48
N TRP A 24 10.45 25.09 2.46
CA TRP A 24 10.00 25.02 1.07
C TRP A 24 10.49 23.77 0.31
N GLN A 25 11.60 23.17 0.72
CA GLN A 25 12.20 21.98 0.08
C GLN A 25 11.74 20.66 0.71
N SER A 26 11.39 20.69 2.01
CA SER A 26 10.88 19.53 2.77
C SER A 26 9.68 18.81 2.10
N PRO A 27 8.61 19.50 1.62
CA PRO A 27 7.48 18.79 1.00
C PRO A 27 7.83 18.13 -0.33
N LEU A 28 8.68 18.73 -1.15
CA LEU A 28 9.12 18.16 -2.43
C LEU A 28 9.97 16.90 -2.23
N ILE A 29 10.95 16.97 -1.33
CA ILE A 29 11.81 15.83 -1.00
C ILE A 29 10.98 14.69 -0.39
N LYS A 30 9.99 15.03 0.47
CA LYS A 30 9.05 14.07 1.02
C LYS A 30 8.27 13.36 -0.08
N GLN A 31 7.70 14.08 -1.05
CA GLN A 31 6.97 13.45 -2.16
C GLN A 31 7.88 12.54 -3.00
N VAL A 32 9.11 12.97 -3.30
CA VAL A 32 10.08 12.13 -4.03
C VAL A 32 10.38 10.83 -3.26
N ARG A 33 10.59 10.91 -1.93
CA ARG A 33 10.76 9.72 -1.08
C ARG A 33 9.53 8.81 -1.10
N VAL A 34 8.32 9.38 -1.03
CA VAL A 34 7.06 8.62 -1.15
C VAL A 34 7.00 7.88 -2.48
N PHE A 35 7.31 8.53 -3.61
CA PHE A 35 7.30 7.88 -4.91
C PHE A 35 8.34 6.75 -5.02
N ILE A 36 9.56 6.97 -4.51
CA ILE A 36 10.59 5.93 -4.51
C ILE A 36 10.14 4.74 -3.66
N LEU A 37 9.57 5.00 -2.49
CA LEU A 37 9.10 3.97 -1.59
C LEU A 37 7.91 3.21 -2.18
N ALA A 38 6.95 3.92 -2.76
CA ALA A 38 5.79 3.34 -3.44
C ALA A 38 6.23 2.47 -4.63
N PHE A 39 7.22 2.89 -5.42
CA PHE A 39 7.71 2.07 -6.54
C PHE A 39 8.47 0.82 -6.07
N LYS A 40 9.22 0.92 -4.96
CA LYS A 40 9.83 -0.26 -4.32
C LYS A 40 8.77 -1.20 -3.75
N GLY A 41 7.78 -0.67 -3.05
CA GLY A 41 6.61 -1.42 -2.53
C GLY A 41 5.87 -2.13 -3.66
N PHE A 42 5.57 -1.41 -4.74
CA PHE A 42 4.90 -1.94 -5.93
C PHE A 42 5.56 -3.20 -6.51
N ASN A 43 6.90 -3.23 -6.55
CA ASN A 43 7.66 -4.39 -7.00
C ASN A 43 7.71 -5.49 -5.93
N ARG A 44 7.96 -5.13 -4.67
CA ARG A 44 8.02 -6.06 -3.52
C ARG A 44 6.72 -6.82 -3.34
N ASP A 45 5.60 -6.10 -3.42
CA ASP A 45 4.26 -6.62 -3.15
C ASP A 45 3.62 -7.21 -4.42
N LYS A 46 4.41 -7.35 -5.49
CA LYS A 46 4.06 -7.98 -6.78
C LYS A 46 2.79 -7.38 -7.38
N CYS A 47 2.63 -6.05 -7.32
CA CYS A 47 1.43 -5.36 -7.77
C CYS A 47 1.08 -5.65 -9.24
N GLN A 48 2.06 -5.91 -10.10
CA GLN A 48 1.81 -6.30 -11.48
C GLN A 48 1.11 -7.66 -11.61
N LEU A 49 1.49 -8.64 -10.77
CA LEU A 49 0.83 -9.95 -10.71
C LEU A 49 -0.56 -9.84 -10.08
N ARG A 50 -0.71 -9.02 -9.02
CA ARG A 50 -2.02 -8.73 -8.41
C ARG A 50 -2.97 -8.05 -9.38
N ALA A 51 -2.49 -7.06 -10.14
CA ALA A 51 -3.27 -6.41 -11.18
C ALA A 51 -3.73 -7.42 -12.24
N ALA A 52 -2.86 -8.34 -12.68
CA ALA A 52 -3.23 -9.40 -13.61
C ALA A 52 -4.34 -10.32 -13.06
N ALA A 53 -4.23 -10.73 -11.80
CA ALA A 53 -5.26 -11.54 -11.14
C ALA A 53 -6.59 -10.77 -11.01
N LEU A 54 -6.55 -9.50 -10.59
CA LEU A 54 -7.73 -8.65 -10.47
C LEU A 54 -8.39 -8.38 -11.83
N THR A 55 -7.62 -8.21 -12.89
CA THR A 55 -8.13 -8.10 -14.27
C THR A 55 -8.86 -9.36 -14.69
N PHE A 56 -8.25 -10.53 -14.47
CA PHE A 56 -8.87 -11.82 -14.76
C PHE A 56 -10.19 -11.99 -13.99
N TYR A 57 -10.20 -11.73 -12.68
CA TYR A 57 -11.41 -11.78 -11.87
C TYR A 57 -12.47 -10.78 -12.34
N SER A 58 -12.06 -9.54 -12.69
CA SER A 58 -12.97 -8.50 -13.18
C SER A 58 -13.69 -8.95 -14.44
N ILE A 59 -12.97 -9.51 -15.41
CA ILE A 59 -13.53 -9.96 -16.69
C ILE A 59 -14.46 -11.17 -16.48
N LEU A 60 -14.05 -12.16 -15.68
CA LEU A 60 -14.91 -13.29 -15.38
C LEU A 60 -16.18 -12.89 -14.63
N SER A 61 -16.10 -11.84 -13.79
CA SER A 61 -17.24 -11.33 -13.04
C SER A 61 -18.13 -10.35 -13.80
N LEU A 62 -17.66 -9.84 -14.93
CA LEU A 62 -18.37 -8.81 -15.70
C LEU A 62 -19.77 -9.28 -16.12
N ILE A 63 -19.86 -10.49 -16.68
CA ILE A 63 -21.14 -11.06 -17.12
C ILE A 63 -22.05 -11.36 -15.91
N PRO A 64 -21.60 -12.08 -14.86
CA PRO A 64 -22.40 -12.30 -13.66
C PRO A 64 -22.93 -11.03 -13.00
N VAL A 65 -22.08 -10.02 -12.83
CA VAL A 65 -22.45 -8.76 -12.19
C VAL A 65 -23.49 -8.03 -13.04
N LEU A 66 -23.33 -8.00 -14.35
CA LEU A 66 -24.29 -7.35 -15.23
C LEU A 66 -25.61 -8.11 -15.31
N ALA A 67 -25.59 -9.44 -15.36
CA ALA A 67 -26.80 -10.24 -15.24
C ALA A 67 -27.56 -9.92 -13.94
N MET A 68 -26.86 -9.74 -12.82
CA MET A 68 -27.49 -9.31 -11.57
C MET A 68 -28.11 -7.91 -11.68
N VAL A 69 -27.40 -6.93 -12.23
CA VAL A 69 -27.92 -5.57 -12.42
C VAL A 69 -29.17 -5.58 -13.31
N PHE A 70 -29.15 -6.34 -14.41
CA PHE A 70 -30.31 -6.51 -15.29
C PHE A 70 -31.47 -7.25 -14.62
N GLY A 71 -31.19 -8.29 -13.82
CA GLY A 71 -32.22 -9.02 -13.06
C GLY A 71 -32.89 -8.14 -12.00
N ILE A 72 -32.12 -7.32 -11.28
CA ILE A 72 -32.66 -6.30 -10.36
C ILE A 72 -33.49 -5.28 -11.15
N ALA A 73 -32.96 -4.74 -12.25
CA ALA A 73 -33.67 -3.78 -13.08
C ALA A 73 -34.99 -4.35 -13.64
N GLN A 74 -35.01 -5.63 -14.04
CA GLN A 74 -36.21 -6.34 -14.47
C GLN A 74 -37.23 -6.44 -13.32
N GLY A 75 -36.79 -6.80 -12.12
CA GLY A 75 -37.63 -6.86 -10.92
C GLY A 75 -38.29 -5.53 -10.55
N PHE A 76 -37.64 -4.40 -10.86
CA PHE A 76 -38.18 -3.05 -10.64
C PHE A 76 -38.80 -2.40 -11.90
N GLY A 77 -38.84 -3.09 -13.04
CA GLY A 77 -39.40 -2.56 -14.30
C GLY A 77 -38.54 -1.49 -15.01
N PHE A 78 -37.24 -1.39 -14.71
CA PHE A 78 -36.30 -0.42 -15.29
C PHE A 78 -35.39 -0.98 -16.39
N GLU A 79 -35.60 -2.22 -16.84
CA GLU A 79 -34.73 -2.91 -17.81
C GLU A 79 -34.47 -2.10 -19.08
N GLN A 80 -35.53 -1.61 -19.74
CA GLN A 80 -35.43 -0.83 -20.98
C GLN A 80 -34.66 0.49 -20.80
N LYS A 81 -34.84 1.16 -19.66
CA LYS A 81 -34.11 2.40 -19.35
C LYS A 81 -32.62 2.12 -19.13
N LEU A 82 -32.29 1.00 -18.49
CA LEU A 82 -30.91 0.59 -18.28
C LEU A 82 -30.21 0.27 -19.61
N GLU A 83 -30.88 -0.44 -20.50
CA GLU A 83 -30.35 -0.76 -21.85
C GLU A 83 -30.11 0.51 -22.67
N LEU A 84 -31.09 1.42 -22.70
CA LEU A 84 -30.95 2.72 -23.36
C LEU A 84 -29.80 3.54 -22.78
N LEU A 85 -29.64 3.58 -21.45
CA LEU A 85 -28.53 4.29 -20.81
C LEU A 85 -27.16 3.71 -21.20
N LEU A 86 -27.03 2.39 -21.26
CA LEU A 86 -25.78 1.72 -21.65
C LEU A 86 -25.46 1.96 -23.12
N GLN A 87 -26.45 1.83 -24.01
CA GLN A 87 -26.30 2.11 -25.44
C GLN A 87 -25.99 3.59 -25.69
N GLU A 88 -26.78 4.53 -25.17
CA GLU A 88 -26.59 5.96 -25.41
C GLU A 88 -25.28 6.52 -24.85
N LYS A 89 -24.85 6.09 -23.65
CA LYS A 89 -23.65 6.68 -23.01
C LYS A 89 -22.34 6.01 -23.36
N ILE A 90 -22.36 4.74 -23.75
CA ILE A 90 -21.15 3.95 -24.03
C ILE A 90 -20.98 3.74 -25.53
N ALA A 91 -22.05 3.43 -26.27
CA ALA A 91 -21.98 3.19 -27.71
C ALA A 91 -21.81 4.47 -28.54
N SER A 92 -22.12 5.65 -27.99
CA SER A 92 -21.94 6.93 -28.67
C SER A 92 -20.49 7.41 -28.77
N ARG A 93 -19.55 6.75 -28.08
CA ARG A 93 -18.15 7.20 -27.98
C ARG A 93 -17.22 6.62 -29.03
N ASP A 94 -17.37 5.34 -29.39
CA ASP A 94 -16.59 4.66 -30.43
C ASP A 94 -17.27 3.34 -30.87
N MET A 95 -16.99 2.89 -32.10
CA MET A 95 -17.57 1.67 -32.70
C MET A 95 -17.16 0.40 -31.92
N VAL A 96 -15.93 0.34 -31.42
CA VAL A 96 -15.44 -0.78 -30.58
C VAL A 96 -16.18 -0.85 -29.25
N ALA A 97 -16.51 0.31 -28.66
CA ALA A 97 -17.26 0.38 -27.41
C ALA A 97 -18.71 -0.08 -27.60
N LYS A 98 -19.32 0.24 -28.75
CA LYS A 98 -20.66 -0.23 -29.12
C LYS A 98 -20.73 -1.76 -29.21
N GLU A 99 -19.85 -2.38 -30.00
CA GLU A 99 -19.82 -3.84 -30.16
C GLU A 99 -19.59 -4.56 -28.83
N GLY A 100 -18.73 -3.99 -27.98
CA GLY A 100 -18.49 -4.51 -26.63
C GLY A 100 -19.72 -4.46 -25.74
N VAL A 101 -20.43 -3.33 -25.72
CA VAL A 101 -21.67 -3.16 -24.94
C VAL A 101 -22.74 -4.14 -25.41
N ASP A 102 -22.93 -4.28 -26.72
CA ASP A 102 -23.91 -5.21 -27.30
C ASP A 102 -23.57 -6.67 -26.96
N TRP A 103 -22.29 -7.06 -27.03
CA TRP A 103 -21.83 -8.39 -26.62
C TRP A 103 -22.09 -8.64 -25.13
N ILE A 104 -21.79 -7.67 -24.28
CA ILE A 104 -21.99 -7.79 -22.83
C ILE A 104 -23.48 -7.90 -22.48
N ILE A 105 -24.33 -7.02 -23.03
CA ILE A 105 -25.78 -7.00 -22.76
C ILE A 105 -26.42 -8.31 -23.23
N SER A 106 -26.08 -8.78 -24.44
CA SER A 106 -26.62 -10.04 -24.97
C SER A 106 -26.25 -11.24 -24.09
N LYS A 107 -25.01 -11.33 -23.60
CA LYS A 107 -24.59 -12.40 -22.68
C LYS A 107 -25.26 -12.32 -21.31
N ALA A 108 -25.43 -11.12 -20.76
CA ALA A 108 -26.14 -10.92 -19.50
C ALA A 108 -27.61 -11.35 -19.60
N LYS A 109 -28.30 -10.97 -20.69
CA LYS A 109 -29.69 -11.39 -20.96
C LYS A 109 -29.81 -12.90 -21.17
N LEU A 110 -28.91 -13.52 -21.93
CA LEU A 110 -28.89 -14.99 -22.10
C LEU A 110 -28.75 -15.73 -20.77
N LEU A 111 -27.93 -15.21 -19.83
CA LEU A 111 -27.85 -15.77 -18.47
C LEU A 111 -29.19 -15.67 -17.73
N LEU A 112 -29.91 -14.55 -17.86
CA LEU A 112 -31.22 -14.37 -17.21
C LEU A 112 -32.30 -15.27 -17.84
N GLU A 113 -32.31 -15.37 -19.17
CA GLU A 113 -33.31 -16.16 -19.91
C GLU A 113 -33.15 -17.67 -19.75
N SER A 114 -31.91 -18.16 -19.67
CA SER A 114 -31.61 -19.57 -19.36
C SER A 114 -32.05 -19.98 -17.95
N THR A 115 -32.45 -19.03 -17.12
CA THR A 115 -32.83 -19.20 -15.72
C THR A 115 -34.37 -19.17 -15.52
N ARG A 116 -35.17 -19.32 -16.59
CA ARG A 116 -36.65 -19.21 -16.65
C ARG A 116 -37.48 -20.29 -15.90
N GLY A 117 -36.96 -20.89 -14.83
CA GLY A 117 -37.75 -21.62 -13.84
C GLY A 117 -37.70 -20.87 -12.50
N SER A 118 -38.82 -20.64 -11.82
CA SER A 118 -38.87 -19.84 -10.56
C SER A 118 -37.87 -20.30 -9.48
N LEU A 119 -37.62 -21.61 -9.39
CA LEU A 119 -36.60 -22.20 -8.52
C LEU A 119 -35.16 -21.99 -9.04
N ILE A 120 -34.95 -22.08 -10.35
CA ILE A 120 -33.65 -21.89 -11.01
C ILE A 120 -33.24 -20.40 -10.94
N ALA A 121 -34.21 -19.48 -11.04
CA ALA A 121 -34.03 -18.02 -10.92
C ALA A 121 -33.46 -17.62 -9.55
N GLY A 122 -34.01 -18.19 -8.47
CA GLY A 122 -33.51 -17.95 -7.12
C GLY A 122 -32.09 -18.49 -6.91
N VAL A 123 -31.81 -19.71 -7.37
CA VAL A 123 -30.47 -20.34 -7.26
C VAL A 123 -29.44 -19.58 -8.10
N GLY A 124 -29.80 -19.17 -9.33
CA GLY A 124 -28.94 -18.35 -10.19
C GLY A 124 -28.57 -17.03 -9.52
N LEU A 125 -29.55 -16.32 -8.94
CA LEU A 125 -29.28 -15.07 -8.23
C LEU A 125 -28.33 -15.26 -7.04
N ILE A 126 -28.47 -16.35 -6.28
CA ILE A 126 -27.56 -16.68 -5.16
C ILE A 126 -26.14 -16.94 -5.66
N VAL A 127 -25.98 -17.69 -6.76
CA VAL A 127 -24.67 -17.96 -7.38
C VAL A 127 -24.03 -16.66 -7.89
N LEU A 128 -24.82 -15.77 -8.50
CA LEU A 128 -24.37 -14.45 -8.94
C LEU A 128 -23.92 -13.57 -7.76
N MET A 129 -24.69 -13.54 -6.66
CA MET A 129 -24.32 -12.83 -5.43
C MET A 129 -23.05 -13.39 -4.80
N TRP A 130 -22.90 -14.70 -4.80
CA TRP A 130 -21.70 -15.37 -4.31
C TRP A 130 -20.47 -15.05 -5.19
N ALA A 131 -20.62 -15.02 -6.52
CA ALA A 131 -19.54 -14.68 -7.44
C ALA A 131 -19.10 -13.21 -7.26
N ALA A 132 -20.05 -12.28 -7.18
CA ALA A 132 -19.77 -10.86 -6.93
C ALA A 132 -19.02 -10.66 -5.60
N THR A 133 -19.48 -11.30 -4.51
CA THR A 133 -18.80 -11.24 -3.20
C THR A 133 -17.41 -11.88 -3.21
N ARG A 134 -17.12 -12.83 -4.11
CA ARG A 134 -15.78 -13.41 -4.25
C ARG A 134 -14.79 -12.44 -4.87
N VAL A 135 -15.16 -11.75 -5.95
CA VAL A 135 -14.31 -10.75 -6.61
C VAL A 135 -13.97 -9.61 -5.66
N LEU A 136 -14.97 -9.18 -4.91
CA LEU A 136 -14.84 -8.17 -3.89
C LEU A 136 -13.81 -8.55 -2.81
N ARG A 137 -13.80 -9.81 -2.37
CA ARG A 137 -12.76 -10.33 -1.45
C ARG A 137 -11.36 -10.29 -2.04
N HIS A 138 -11.20 -10.52 -3.34
CA HIS A 138 -9.89 -10.43 -3.99
C HIS A 138 -9.37 -8.98 -4.02
N ILE A 139 -10.25 -8.00 -4.23
CA ILE A 139 -9.90 -6.57 -4.19
C ILE A 139 -9.47 -6.17 -2.77
N GLU A 140 -10.26 -6.54 -1.77
CA GLU A 140 -9.96 -6.25 -0.37
C GLU A 140 -8.63 -6.91 0.06
N ALA A 141 -8.44 -8.19 -0.27
CA ALA A 141 -7.20 -8.91 0.03
C ALA A 141 -5.98 -8.25 -0.62
N ALA A 142 -6.10 -7.78 -1.87
CA ALA A 142 -5.00 -7.11 -2.55
C ALA A 142 -4.59 -5.80 -1.86
N LEU A 143 -5.57 -5.03 -1.38
CA LEU A 143 -5.31 -3.80 -0.62
C LEU A 143 -4.80 -4.10 0.79
N ASN A 144 -5.39 -5.05 1.50
CA ASN A 144 -4.96 -5.46 2.85
C ASN A 144 -3.51 -5.97 2.87
N ASP A 145 -3.09 -6.68 1.82
CA ASP A 145 -1.71 -7.14 1.68
C ASP A 145 -0.72 -6.00 1.50
N ILE A 146 -1.06 -4.95 0.72
CA ILE A 146 -0.24 -3.72 0.61
C ILE A 146 -0.12 -3.03 1.98
N TRP A 147 -1.18 -3.07 2.78
CA TRP A 147 -1.18 -2.57 4.15
C TRP A 147 -0.54 -3.51 5.18
N GLU A 148 0.06 -4.63 4.73
CA GLU A 148 0.73 -5.64 5.57
C GLU A 148 -0.18 -6.22 6.69
N ILE A 149 -1.50 -6.30 6.44
CA ILE A 149 -2.49 -6.75 7.42
C ILE A 149 -2.57 -8.28 7.42
N LYS A 150 -2.09 -8.92 8.50
CA LYS A 150 -2.05 -10.40 8.62
C LYS A 150 -3.37 -11.05 9.07
N ASN A 151 -4.28 -10.28 9.68
CA ASN A 151 -5.52 -10.81 10.25
C ASN A 151 -6.76 -10.14 9.63
N SER A 152 -7.55 -10.91 8.89
CA SER A 152 -8.87 -10.47 8.40
C SER A 152 -9.90 -10.52 9.53
N ARG A 153 -10.62 -9.41 9.76
CA ARG A 153 -11.68 -9.30 10.78
C ARG A 153 -12.94 -10.12 10.40
N PRO A 154 -13.83 -10.43 11.36
CA PRO A 154 -15.09 -11.11 11.07
C PRO A 154 -16.02 -10.29 10.14
N TRP A 155 -16.50 -10.97 9.09
CA TRP A 155 -17.22 -10.48 7.91
C TRP A 155 -18.47 -9.60 8.17
N ILE A 156 -19.19 -9.81 9.28
CA ILE A 156 -20.50 -9.17 9.54
C ILE A 156 -20.40 -7.65 9.74
N ARG A 157 -19.30 -7.13 10.30
CA ARG A 157 -19.15 -5.69 10.59
C ARG A 157 -18.64 -4.89 9.39
N ASN A 158 -18.05 -5.56 8.38
CA ASN A 158 -17.52 -4.94 7.17
C ASN A 158 -18.55 -4.82 6.04
N PHE A 159 -19.66 -5.57 6.08
CA PHE A 159 -20.63 -5.55 4.98
C PHE A 159 -21.20 -4.16 4.73
N THR A 160 -21.47 -3.35 5.76
CA THR A 160 -22.06 -2.01 5.59
C THR A 160 -21.11 -0.98 4.99
N ASP A 161 -19.87 -0.90 5.51
CA ASP A 161 -18.85 0.02 4.97
C ASP A 161 -18.46 -0.36 3.54
N PHE A 162 -18.38 -1.66 3.28
CA PHE A 162 -18.01 -2.21 1.99
C PHE A 162 -19.14 -2.12 0.94
N LEU A 163 -20.39 -2.39 1.34
CA LEU A 163 -21.59 -2.17 0.51
C LEU A 163 -21.71 -0.68 0.14
N SER A 164 -21.38 0.21 1.06
CA SER A 164 -21.38 1.65 0.81
C SER A 164 -20.41 2.02 -0.31
N VAL A 165 -19.18 1.50 -0.31
CA VAL A 165 -18.24 1.72 -1.42
C VAL A 165 -18.74 1.07 -2.72
N MET A 166 -19.29 -0.14 -2.65
CA MET A 166 -19.81 -0.85 -3.82
C MET A 166 -20.95 -0.10 -4.53
N VAL A 167 -21.78 0.63 -3.79
CA VAL A 167 -22.88 1.44 -4.35
C VAL A 167 -22.37 2.83 -4.73
N VAL A 168 -21.62 3.48 -3.85
CA VAL A 168 -21.19 4.87 -4.03
C VAL A 168 -20.12 5.00 -5.11
N ALA A 169 -19.18 4.06 -5.23
CA ALA A 169 -18.08 4.16 -6.19
C ALA A 169 -18.57 4.13 -7.66
N PRO A 170 -19.42 3.18 -8.10
CA PRO A 170 -19.99 3.21 -9.45
C PRO A 170 -20.85 4.46 -9.70
N ILE A 171 -21.64 4.90 -8.71
CA ILE A 171 -22.47 6.11 -8.84
C ILE A 171 -21.58 7.35 -9.03
N LEU A 172 -20.57 7.54 -8.19
CA LEU A 172 -19.61 8.64 -8.31
C LEU A 172 -18.89 8.60 -9.66
N PHE A 173 -18.49 7.40 -10.11
CA PHE A 173 -17.86 7.24 -11.41
C PHE A 173 -18.81 7.66 -12.55
N ILE A 174 -20.06 7.18 -12.56
CA ILE A 174 -21.07 7.54 -13.56
C ILE A 174 -21.37 9.04 -13.54
N LEU A 175 -21.47 9.65 -12.35
CA LEU A 175 -21.66 11.09 -12.19
C LEU A 175 -20.47 11.86 -12.76
N ALA A 176 -19.24 11.44 -12.47
CA ALA A 176 -18.03 12.06 -13.01
C ALA A 176 -18.01 12.00 -14.55
N GLN A 177 -18.31 10.83 -15.13
CA GLN A 177 -18.34 10.67 -16.59
C GLN A 177 -19.48 11.47 -17.24
N SER A 178 -20.65 11.54 -16.59
CA SER A 178 -21.79 12.31 -17.06
C SER A 178 -21.52 13.81 -17.01
N ALA A 179 -20.89 14.28 -15.94
CA ALA A 179 -20.45 15.67 -15.80
C ALA A 179 -19.45 16.03 -16.90
N THR A 180 -18.46 15.17 -17.18
CA THR A 180 -17.51 15.38 -18.29
C THR A 180 -18.22 15.58 -19.63
N VAL A 181 -19.19 14.72 -19.98
CA VAL A 181 -19.93 14.81 -21.25
C VAL A 181 -20.76 16.10 -21.30
N PHE A 182 -21.54 16.38 -20.26
CA PHE A 182 -22.41 17.53 -20.19
C PHE A 182 -21.64 18.85 -20.26
N ILE A 183 -20.55 18.97 -19.49
CA ILE A 183 -19.70 20.16 -19.47
C ILE A 183 -19.00 20.35 -20.82
N THR A 184 -18.52 19.27 -21.45
CA THR A 184 -17.90 19.35 -22.78
C THR A 184 -18.91 19.82 -23.83
N ALA A 185 -20.15 19.31 -23.80
CA ALA A 185 -21.21 19.73 -24.72
C ALA A 185 -21.59 21.20 -24.54
N ILE A 186 -21.73 21.66 -23.30
CA ILE A 186 -21.98 23.08 -22.97
C ILE A 186 -20.87 23.96 -23.54
N ILE A 187 -19.61 23.60 -23.29
CA ILE A 187 -18.44 24.37 -23.75
C ILE A 187 -18.38 24.44 -25.28
N GLN A 188 -18.68 23.34 -25.98
CA GLN A 188 -18.74 23.32 -27.44
C GLN A 188 -19.85 24.24 -27.98
N ASN A 189 -21.05 24.16 -27.40
CA ASN A 189 -22.20 24.96 -27.84
C ASN A 189 -22.10 26.46 -27.48
N LEU A 190 -21.36 26.83 -26.44
CA LEU A 190 -21.24 28.22 -25.94
C LEU A 190 -19.91 28.89 -26.31
N SER A 191 -19.05 28.22 -27.09
CA SER A 191 -17.75 28.73 -27.55
C SER A 191 -17.82 29.97 -28.46
N GLY A 192 -19.00 30.53 -28.69
CA GLY A 192 -19.28 31.59 -29.66
C GLY A 192 -19.35 33.04 -29.18
N GLY A 193 -19.08 33.44 -27.92
CA GLY A 193 -19.05 34.90 -27.66
C GLY A 193 -19.02 35.54 -26.27
N MET A 194 -18.60 34.92 -25.16
CA MET A 194 -18.48 35.65 -23.88
C MET A 194 -17.22 35.29 -23.08
N GLU A 195 -16.27 36.23 -23.03
CA GLU A 195 -15.02 36.12 -22.26
C GLU A 195 -15.25 36.03 -20.75
N LEU A 196 -16.31 36.68 -20.22
CA LEU A 196 -16.63 36.65 -18.78
C LEU A 196 -17.07 35.26 -18.29
N LEU A 197 -17.65 34.43 -19.16
CA LEU A 197 -17.99 33.04 -18.85
C LEU A 197 -16.77 32.10 -18.93
N GLY A 198 -15.65 32.55 -19.51
CA GLY A 198 -14.45 31.74 -19.72
C GLY A 198 -13.84 31.19 -18.42
N TYR A 199 -13.78 32.00 -17.37
CA TYR A 199 -13.28 31.57 -16.05
C TYR A 199 -14.23 30.56 -15.38
N LEU A 200 -15.54 30.73 -15.52
CA LEU A 200 -16.55 29.80 -14.99
C LEU A 200 -16.47 28.44 -15.70
N PHE A 201 -16.32 28.45 -17.03
CA PHE A 201 -16.13 27.23 -17.81
C PHE A 201 -14.80 26.54 -17.52
N LEU A 202 -13.73 27.30 -17.25
CA LEU A 202 -12.46 26.75 -16.81
C LEU A 202 -12.62 25.99 -15.48
N LEU A 203 -13.34 26.57 -14.52
CA LEU A 203 -13.60 25.93 -13.22
C LEU A 203 -14.44 24.65 -13.37
N MET A 204 -15.45 24.67 -14.26
CA MET A 204 -16.29 23.50 -14.54
C MET A 204 -15.48 22.33 -15.12
N LYS A 205 -14.44 22.58 -15.92
CA LYS A 205 -13.56 21.51 -16.43
C LYS A 205 -12.89 20.68 -15.33
N PHE A 206 -12.70 21.24 -14.13
CA PHE A 206 -12.08 20.53 -13.00
C PHE A 206 -13.08 19.74 -12.15
N VAL A 207 -14.39 19.95 -12.30
CA VAL A 207 -15.40 19.23 -11.49
C VAL A 207 -15.31 17.70 -11.68
N PRO A 208 -15.20 17.15 -12.91
CA PRO A 208 -15.03 15.72 -13.09
C PRO A 208 -13.70 15.18 -12.54
N PHE A 209 -12.64 16.00 -12.56
CA PHE A 209 -11.35 15.69 -11.94
C PHE A 209 -11.50 15.53 -10.43
N GLY A 210 -12.17 16.50 -9.78
CA GLY A 210 -12.46 16.45 -8.35
C GLY A 210 -13.27 15.21 -7.94
N LEU A 211 -14.27 14.80 -8.74
CA LEU A 211 -15.06 13.60 -8.46
C LEU A 211 -14.23 12.31 -8.56
N ILE A 212 -13.34 12.21 -9.55
CA ILE A 212 -12.43 11.05 -9.66
C ILE A 212 -11.39 11.05 -8.53
N TRP A 213 -10.85 12.20 -8.14
CA TRP A 213 -9.94 12.30 -6.99
C TRP A 213 -10.63 11.84 -5.71
N LEU A 214 -11.86 12.32 -5.47
CA LEU A 214 -12.68 11.92 -4.34
C LEU A 214 -12.96 10.40 -4.35
N LEU A 215 -13.27 9.83 -5.51
CA LEU A 215 -13.51 8.41 -5.68
C LEU A 215 -12.29 7.57 -5.25
N PHE A 216 -11.10 7.88 -5.77
CA PHE A 216 -9.88 7.16 -5.38
C PHE A 216 -9.55 7.35 -3.89
N THR A 217 -9.71 8.57 -3.36
CA THR A 217 -9.54 8.83 -1.92
C THR A 217 -10.49 7.97 -1.08
N MET A 218 -11.77 7.86 -1.46
CA MET A 218 -12.74 7.04 -0.74
C MET A 218 -12.36 5.56 -0.77
N ILE A 219 -11.91 5.05 -1.93
CA ILE A 219 -11.42 3.67 -2.06
C ILE A 219 -10.26 3.42 -1.11
N TYR A 220 -9.28 4.34 -1.04
CA TYR A 220 -8.11 4.17 -0.17
C TYR A 220 -8.39 4.32 1.32
N VAL A 221 -9.47 5.03 1.70
CA VAL A 221 -9.86 5.19 3.10
C VAL A 221 -10.72 4.03 3.59
N VAL A 222 -11.68 3.59 2.78
CA VAL A 222 -12.77 2.72 3.24
C VAL A 222 -12.48 1.23 2.97
N VAL A 223 -11.80 0.91 1.87
CA VAL A 223 -11.59 -0.49 1.47
C VAL A 223 -10.53 -1.20 2.33
N PRO A 224 -9.36 -0.59 2.65
CA PRO A 224 -8.39 -1.23 3.52
C PRO A 224 -8.95 -1.44 4.94
N ASN A 225 -8.69 -2.61 5.52
CA ASN A 225 -9.14 -2.95 6.88
C ASN A 225 -8.25 -2.34 7.98
N THR A 226 -7.89 -1.07 7.83
CA THR A 226 -7.01 -0.34 8.76
C THR A 226 -7.34 1.14 8.79
N LYS A 227 -6.83 1.84 9.81
CA LYS A 227 -7.02 3.29 9.94
C LYS A 227 -6.10 4.02 8.97
N VAL A 228 -6.64 4.36 7.80
CA VAL A 228 -5.96 5.18 6.80
C VAL A 228 -6.18 6.66 7.09
N SER A 229 -5.08 7.43 7.08
CA SER A 229 -5.13 8.87 7.25
C SER A 229 -5.72 9.54 6.00
N PHE A 230 -6.80 10.31 6.19
CA PHE A 230 -7.50 10.99 5.08
C PHE A 230 -6.56 11.88 4.26
N LYS A 231 -5.64 12.60 4.91
CA LYS A 231 -4.65 13.45 4.23
C LYS A 231 -3.76 12.65 3.26
N SER A 232 -3.34 11.44 3.65
CA SER A 232 -2.50 10.61 2.79
C SER A 232 -3.28 10.03 1.62
N ALA A 233 -4.51 9.59 1.87
CA ALA A 233 -5.40 9.09 0.83
C ALA A 233 -5.84 10.20 -0.15
N LEU A 234 -5.96 11.45 0.31
CA LEU A 234 -6.28 12.59 -0.55
C LEU A 234 -5.13 12.91 -1.51
N ILE A 235 -3.90 12.96 -1.00
CA ILE A 235 -2.70 13.20 -1.83
C ILE A 235 -2.57 12.10 -2.89
N ALA A 236 -2.70 10.83 -2.48
CA ALA A 236 -2.66 9.71 -3.42
C ALA A 236 -3.83 9.76 -4.42
N GLY A 237 -5.05 10.08 -3.97
CA GLY A 237 -6.23 10.20 -4.83
C GLY A 237 -6.10 11.27 -5.90
N ILE A 238 -5.50 12.42 -5.58
CA ILE A 238 -5.20 13.48 -6.56
C ILE A 238 -4.17 13.01 -7.58
N ILE A 239 -3.06 12.45 -7.13
CA ILE A 239 -1.97 11.98 -8.01
C ILE A 239 -2.50 10.89 -8.95
N VAL A 240 -3.12 9.86 -8.38
CA VAL A 240 -3.55 8.67 -9.10
C VAL A 240 -4.79 8.94 -9.92
N GLY A 241 -5.73 9.74 -9.44
CA GLY A 241 -6.88 10.14 -10.24
C GLY A 241 -6.49 11.00 -11.45
N THR A 242 -5.44 11.83 -11.33
CA THR A 242 -4.86 12.54 -12.48
C THR A 242 -4.22 11.57 -13.48
N ILE A 243 -3.42 10.60 -13.00
CA ILE A 243 -2.83 9.56 -13.84
C ILE A 243 -3.93 8.76 -14.55
N PHE A 244 -4.97 8.35 -13.82
CA PHE A 244 -6.11 7.61 -14.35
C PHE A 244 -6.80 8.35 -15.50
N GLN A 245 -7.07 9.64 -15.34
CA GLN A 245 -7.71 10.44 -16.39
C GLN A 245 -6.79 10.69 -17.57
N LEU A 246 -5.49 10.88 -17.34
CA LEU A 246 -4.51 10.99 -18.42
C LEU A 246 -4.43 9.67 -19.20
N SER A 247 -4.39 8.53 -18.51
CA SER A 247 -4.44 7.20 -19.12
C SER A 247 -5.75 6.98 -19.88
N GLN A 248 -6.88 7.45 -19.35
CA GLN A 248 -8.18 7.41 -20.03
C GLN A 248 -8.15 8.19 -21.34
N TRP A 249 -7.61 9.41 -21.32
CA TRP A 249 -7.45 10.23 -22.51
C TRP A 249 -6.52 9.60 -23.54
N VAL A 250 -5.37 9.08 -23.10
CA VAL A 250 -4.42 8.36 -23.98
C VAL A 250 -5.09 7.13 -24.60
N PHE A 251 -5.80 6.34 -23.81
CA PHE A 251 -6.45 5.12 -24.27
C PHE A 251 -7.49 5.40 -25.36
N PHE A 252 -8.43 6.32 -25.09
CA PHE A 252 -9.45 6.68 -26.06
C PHE A 252 -8.88 7.37 -27.31
N LYS A 253 -7.87 8.23 -27.18
CA LYS A 253 -7.23 8.85 -28.35
C LYS A 253 -6.46 7.83 -29.19
N SER A 254 -5.87 6.82 -28.56
CA SER A 254 -5.14 5.75 -29.25
C SER A 254 -6.09 4.83 -30.03
N GLN A 255 -7.31 4.61 -29.54
CA GLN A 255 -8.33 3.83 -30.24
C GLN A 255 -8.71 4.44 -31.60
N ILE A 256 -8.72 5.77 -31.74
CA ILE A 256 -8.99 6.44 -33.02
C ILE A 256 -7.96 6.06 -34.10
N GLY A 257 -6.68 5.84 -33.72
CA GLY A 257 -5.64 5.37 -34.63
C GLY A 257 -5.72 3.88 -34.94
N ILE A 258 -6.13 3.07 -33.96
CA ILE A 258 -6.33 1.61 -34.08
C ILE A 258 -7.64 1.28 -34.83
N SER A 259 -8.62 2.17 -34.88
CA SER A 259 -9.84 2.02 -35.68
C SER A 259 -9.57 1.90 -37.19
N LYS A 260 -8.39 2.27 -37.69
CA LYS A 260 -7.94 1.93 -39.05
C LYS A 260 -7.52 0.45 -39.20
N TYR A 261 -7.05 -0.19 -38.12
CA TYR A 261 -6.78 -1.63 -38.02
C TYR A 261 -8.03 -2.47 -37.70
N ASN A 262 -9.14 -1.86 -37.26
CA ASN A 262 -10.43 -2.54 -37.08
C ASN A 262 -10.95 -3.22 -38.35
N ALA A 263 -10.51 -2.79 -39.54
CA ALA A 263 -10.85 -3.42 -40.81
C ALA A 263 -10.39 -4.88 -40.91
N ILE A 264 -9.40 -5.31 -40.10
CA ILE A 264 -8.81 -6.65 -40.16
C ILE A 264 -9.33 -7.56 -39.02
N TYR A 265 -9.55 -7.01 -37.81
CA TYR A 265 -9.88 -7.80 -36.61
C TYR A 265 -11.33 -7.65 -36.12
N GLY A 266 -12.10 -6.66 -36.58
CA GLY A 266 -13.52 -6.48 -36.23
C GLY A 266 -13.82 -6.59 -34.72
N SER A 267 -14.91 -7.28 -34.38
CA SER A 267 -15.40 -7.48 -33.00
C SER A 267 -14.47 -8.27 -32.08
N PHE A 268 -13.42 -8.90 -32.61
CA PHE A 268 -12.41 -9.59 -31.79
C PHE A 268 -11.49 -8.60 -31.06
N ALA A 269 -11.27 -7.40 -31.60
CA ALA A 269 -10.37 -6.41 -31.00
C ALA A 269 -10.86 -5.86 -29.65
N PHE A 270 -12.17 -5.95 -29.37
CA PHE A 270 -12.77 -5.45 -28.13
C PHE A 270 -12.18 -6.10 -26.87
N LEU A 271 -12.10 -7.45 -26.83
CA LEU A 271 -11.73 -8.17 -25.62
C LEU A 271 -10.27 -7.91 -25.20
N PRO A 272 -9.26 -7.94 -26.10
CA PRO A 272 -7.89 -7.54 -25.78
C PRO A 272 -7.76 -6.07 -25.34
N LEU A 273 -8.50 -5.15 -25.97
CA LEU A 273 -8.49 -3.74 -25.57
C LEU A 273 -9.10 -3.54 -24.19
N LEU A 274 -10.19 -4.25 -23.88
CA LEU A 274 -10.80 -4.27 -22.55
C LEU A 274 -9.81 -4.83 -21.51
N LEU A 275 -9.11 -5.92 -21.82
CA LEU A 275 -8.07 -6.50 -20.97
C LEU A 275 -6.98 -5.48 -20.63
N ILE A 276 -6.44 -4.79 -21.64
CA ILE A 276 -5.40 -3.77 -21.46
C ILE A 276 -5.94 -2.60 -20.61
N TRP A 277 -7.17 -2.18 -20.86
CA TRP A 277 -7.80 -1.09 -20.11
C TRP A 277 -7.99 -1.43 -18.63
N VAL A 278 -8.60 -2.57 -18.34
CA VAL A 278 -8.86 -3.04 -16.98
C VAL A 278 -7.54 -3.29 -16.24
N GLN A 279 -6.55 -3.89 -16.91
CA GLN A 279 -5.20 -4.06 -16.36
C GLN A 279 -4.57 -2.73 -15.98
N THR A 280 -4.64 -1.74 -16.87
CA THR A 280 -4.08 -0.40 -16.63
C THR A 280 -4.78 0.27 -15.45
N ALA A 281 -6.12 0.17 -15.36
CA ALA A 281 -6.89 0.69 -14.25
C ALA A 281 -6.47 0.07 -12.90
N TRP A 282 -6.27 -1.25 -12.85
CA TRP A 282 -5.80 -1.93 -11.64
C TRP A 282 -4.37 -1.55 -11.26
N LEU A 283 -3.45 -1.44 -12.23
CA LEU A 283 -2.08 -0.98 -11.96
C LEU A 283 -2.07 0.42 -11.34
N ILE A 284 -2.87 1.34 -11.90
CA ILE A 284 -3.01 2.70 -11.41
C ILE A 284 -3.61 2.71 -10.00
N LEU A 285 -4.66 1.93 -9.76
CA LEU A 285 -5.30 1.82 -8.45
C LEU A 285 -4.34 1.29 -7.38
N LEU A 286 -3.61 0.21 -7.67
CA LEU A 286 -2.64 -0.39 -6.73
C LEU A 286 -1.45 0.54 -6.48
N LEU A 287 -0.98 1.25 -7.50
CA LEU A 287 0.05 2.29 -7.33
C LEU A 287 -0.39 3.36 -6.33
N GLY A 288 -1.65 3.79 -6.37
CA GLY A 288 -2.14 4.77 -5.39
C GLY A 288 -2.31 4.22 -3.98
N ALA A 289 -2.58 2.92 -3.84
CA ALA A 289 -2.57 2.26 -2.53
C ALA A 289 -1.15 2.29 -1.93
N GLU A 290 -0.12 1.97 -2.73
CA GLU A 290 1.28 2.08 -2.34
C GLU A 290 1.69 3.50 -1.98
N ILE A 291 1.29 4.51 -2.77
CA ILE A 291 1.54 5.92 -2.46
C ILE A 291 0.88 6.32 -1.14
N THR A 292 -0.36 5.87 -0.90
CA THR A 292 -1.09 6.16 0.34
C THR A 292 -0.34 5.56 1.54
N PHE A 293 0.05 4.30 1.44
CA PHE A 293 0.79 3.58 2.48
C PHE A 293 2.15 4.22 2.75
N ALA A 294 2.91 4.51 1.69
CA ALA A 294 4.22 5.14 1.75
C ALA A 294 4.14 6.54 2.38
N ASN A 295 3.17 7.36 2.00
CA ASN A 295 3.00 8.71 2.56
C ASN A 295 2.61 8.69 4.04
N GLN A 296 1.79 7.71 4.45
CA GLN A 296 1.41 7.55 5.85
C GLN A 296 2.56 7.02 6.72
N HIS A 297 3.43 6.16 6.17
CA HIS A 297 4.50 5.50 6.93
C HIS A 297 5.91 6.02 6.64
N ILE A 298 6.07 7.14 5.93
CA ILE A 298 7.37 7.65 5.50
C ILE A 298 8.34 7.89 6.66
N ASN A 299 7.86 8.40 7.81
CA ASN A 299 8.67 8.60 9.00
C ASN A 299 9.13 7.27 9.63
N ARG A 300 8.36 6.18 9.47
CA ARG A 300 8.77 4.82 9.89
C ARG A 300 9.74 4.18 8.90
N TYR A 301 9.66 4.54 7.62
CA TYR A 301 10.49 3.98 6.55
C TYR A 301 11.88 4.61 6.40
N GLU A 302 12.04 5.89 6.78
CA GLU A 302 13.36 6.53 6.95
C GLU A 302 14.28 5.71 7.86
N PHE A 303 13.67 4.96 8.76
CA PHE A 303 14.31 4.04 9.68
C PHE A 303 14.34 2.59 9.17
N ALA A 304 13.31 2.12 8.45
CA ALA A 304 13.20 0.73 8.01
C ALA A 304 14.14 0.33 6.85
N LEU A 305 14.54 1.27 5.99
CA LEU A 305 15.47 0.99 4.89
C LEU A 305 16.92 0.79 5.36
N GLY A 306 17.22 1.04 6.64
CA GLY A 306 18.53 0.77 7.23
C GLY A 306 18.71 -0.66 7.73
N SER A 307 17.67 -1.36 8.18
CA SER A 307 17.82 -2.56 9.03
C SER A 307 18.38 -3.81 8.33
N GLN A 308 18.22 -3.96 7.01
CA GLN A 308 18.76 -5.10 6.26
C GLN A 308 20.21 -4.91 5.78
N GLU A 309 20.78 -3.70 5.92
CA GLU A 309 22.17 -3.38 5.56
C GLU A 309 22.94 -2.70 6.72
N VAL A 310 22.48 -2.86 7.97
CA VAL A 310 23.22 -2.31 9.11
C VAL A 310 24.51 -3.09 9.28
N LYS A 311 25.64 -2.39 9.14
CA LYS A 311 26.96 -2.96 9.47
C LYS A 311 26.92 -3.56 10.88
N PRO A 312 27.43 -4.79 11.11
CA PRO A 312 27.44 -5.40 12.44
C PRO A 312 28.04 -4.50 13.52
N SER A 313 29.09 -3.74 13.19
CA SER A 313 29.70 -2.75 14.10
C SER A 313 28.75 -1.63 14.52
N PHE A 314 27.89 -1.15 13.62
CA PHE A 314 26.89 -0.14 13.96
C PHE A 314 25.77 -0.73 14.82
N LYS A 315 25.36 -1.98 14.57
CA LYS A 315 24.41 -2.68 15.44
C LYS A 315 24.97 -2.81 16.86
N LYS A 316 26.23 -3.22 17.03
CA LYS A 316 26.92 -3.29 18.34
C LYS A 316 26.89 -1.94 19.05
N LEU A 317 27.19 -0.84 18.34
CA LEU A 317 27.13 0.51 18.91
C LEU A 317 25.71 0.90 19.38
N VAL A 318 24.69 0.67 18.54
CA VAL A 318 23.30 0.99 18.89
C VAL A 318 22.84 0.18 20.09
N THR A 319 23.17 -1.11 20.17
CA THR A 319 22.88 -1.94 21.34
C THR A 319 23.52 -1.35 22.61
N LEU A 320 24.81 -1.00 22.57
CA LEU A 320 25.49 -0.41 23.73
C LEU A 320 24.87 0.94 24.14
N LEU A 321 24.51 1.78 23.18
CA LEU A 321 23.81 3.05 23.42
C LEU A 321 22.43 2.85 24.07
N ILE A 322 21.67 1.84 23.64
CA ILE A 322 20.39 1.48 24.26
C ILE A 322 20.62 1.06 25.71
N THR A 323 21.59 0.18 25.97
CA THR A 323 21.88 -0.30 27.33
C THR A 323 22.37 0.83 28.23
N ASN A 324 23.28 1.70 27.77
CA ASN A 324 23.73 2.89 28.50
C ASN A 324 22.57 3.84 28.83
N LEU A 325 21.68 4.11 27.87
CA LEU A 325 20.52 4.97 28.09
C LEU A 325 19.58 4.40 29.17
N LEU A 326 19.32 3.09 29.13
CA LEU A 326 18.48 2.41 30.12
C LEU A 326 19.14 2.39 31.51
N VAL A 327 20.45 2.12 31.57
CA VAL A 327 21.25 2.16 32.79
C VAL A 327 21.21 3.56 33.42
N ARG A 328 21.45 4.60 32.62
CA ARG A 328 21.44 5.98 33.09
C ARG A 328 20.07 6.41 33.61
N ASN A 329 19.00 6.09 32.88
CA ASN A 329 17.65 6.38 33.35
C ASN A 329 17.31 5.64 34.66
N PHE A 330 17.78 4.41 34.80
CA PHE A 330 17.59 3.63 36.03
C PHE A 330 18.33 4.26 37.23
N LEU A 331 19.59 4.70 37.04
CA LEU A 331 20.37 5.37 38.08
C LEU A 331 19.78 6.74 38.47
N GLU A 332 19.26 7.49 37.51
CA GLU A 332 18.62 8.79 37.72
C GLU A 332 17.16 8.66 38.23
N ALA A 333 16.67 7.46 38.54
CA ALA A 333 15.30 7.16 38.97
C ALA A 333 14.21 7.74 38.03
N LYS A 334 14.49 7.79 36.72
CA LYS A 334 13.55 8.19 35.68
C LYS A 334 12.63 7.02 35.29
N SER A 335 11.51 7.33 34.65
CA SER A 335 10.59 6.31 34.14
C SER A 335 11.26 5.43 33.07
N SER A 336 10.88 4.15 33.05
CA SER A 336 11.24 3.21 31.99
C SER A 336 10.80 3.72 30.61
N LEU A 337 11.59 3.42 29.57
CA LEU A 337 11.37 3.91 28.22
C LEU A 337 10.74 2.85 27.31
N THR A 338 9.86 3.28 26.40
CA THR A 338 9.35 2.43 25.30
C THR A 338 10.33 2.37 24.13
N ALA A 339 10.15 1.40 23.23
CA ALA A 339 10.97 1.31 22.02
C ALA A 339 10.88 2.58 21.15
N GLU A 340 9.71 3.22 21.13
CA GLU A 340 9.47 4.49 20.43
C GLU A 340 10.22 5.66 21.08
N GLU A 341 10.20 5.74 22.41
CA GLU A 341 10.93 6.78 23.16
C GLU A 341 12.44 6.61 22.99
N ILE A 342 12.97 5.38 23.08
CA ILE A 342 14.39 5.07 22.84
C ILE A 342 14.80 5.45 21.41
N SER A 343 13.97 5.11 20.42
CA SER A 343 14.19 5.47 19.02
C SER A 343 14.23 6.99 18.81
N ALA A 344 13.36 7.73 19.51
CA ALA A 344 13.32 9.19 19.44
C ALA A 344 14.59 9.83 20.06
N VAL A 345 15.03 9.35 21.21
CA VAL A 345 16.22 9.87 21.91
C VAL A 345 17.51 9.58 21.15
N LEU A 346 17.67 8.35 20.65
CA LEU A 346 18.89 7.93 19.96
C LEU A 346 18.91 8.33 18.48
N HIS A 347 17.83 8.92 17.96
CA HIS A 347 17.60 9.14 16.53
C HIS A 347 17.87 7.88 15.68
N ALA A 348 17.63 6.71 16.26
CA ALA A 348 17.92 5.42 15.67
C ALA A 348 16.64 4.77 15.14
N PRO A 349 16.72 3.93 14.09
CA PRO A 349 15.57 3.23 13.57
C PRO A 349 14.77 2.42 14.58
N VAL A 350 13.47 2.67 14.75
CA VAL A 350 12.63 1.91 15.71
C VAL A 350 12.66 0.39 15.47
N ARG A 351 12.81 -0.06 14.21
CA ARG A 351 13.00 -1.49 13.90
C ARG A 351 14.34 -2.03 14.41
N LEU A 352 15.42 -1.29 14.22
CA LEU A 352 16.74 -1.66 14.74
C LEU A 352 16.73 -1.66 16.27
N VAL A 353 16.12 -0.63 16.88
CA VAL A 353 15.95 -0.53 18.33
C VAL A 353 15.16 -1.73 18.86
N ARG A 354 14.01 -2.07 18.26
CA ARG A 354 13.23 -3.25 18.65
C ARG A 354 14.02 -4.54 18.50
N GLN A 355 14.79 -4.70 17.42
CA GLN A 355 15.65 -5.88 17.24
C GLN A 355 16.73 -5.97 18.32
N CYS A 356 17.44 -4.88 18.60
CA CYS A 356 18.45 -4.82 19.67
C CYS A 356 17.82 -5.07 21.05
N ILE A 357 16.60 -4.56 21.30
CA ILE A 357 15.85 -4.81 22.52
C ILE A 357 15.49 -6.29 22.64
N THR A 358 15.04 -6.93 21.57
CA THR A 358 14.80 -8.39 21.56
C THR A 358 16.06 -9.16 21.89
N ASP A 359 17.18 -8.85 21.22
CA ASP A 359 18.47 -9.50 21.48
C ASP A 359 18.88 -9.31 22.97
N LEU A 360 18.73 -8.09 23.52
CA LEU A 360 19.06 -7.78 24.92
C LEU A 360 18.13 -8.45 25.93
N MET A 361 16.84 -8.63 25.61
CA MET A 361 15.88 -9.33 26.47
C MET A 361 16.20 -10.82 26.50
N ASP A 362 16.46 -11.41 25.33
CA ASP A 362 16.74 -12.82 25.21
C ASP A 362 18.07 -13.18 25.92
N SER A 363 19.06 -12.28 25.86
CA SER A 363 20.31 -12.34 26.65
C SER A 363 20.17 -11.99 28.14
N LYS A 364 18.96 -11.68 28.63
CA LYS A 364 18.67 -11.30 30.03
C LYS A 364 19.48 -10.09 30.53
N ILE A 365 19.77 -9.15 29.63
CA ILE A 365 20.41 -7.87 29.98
C ILE A 365 19.35 -6.85 30.39
N ILE A 366 18.18 -6.86 29.74
CA ILE A 366 17.05 -5.97 30.04
C ILE A 366 15.77 -6.77 30.31
N SER A 367 14.83 -6.16 31.01
CA SER A 367 13.53 -6.73 31.37
C SER A 367 12.40 -5.79 30.97
N GLU A 368 11.24 -6.39 30.67
CA GLU A 368 10.02 -5.66 30.33
C GLU A 368 9.25 -5.26 31.59
N VAL A 369 8.75 -4.02 31.59
CA VAL A 369 7.95 -3.42 32.66
C VAL A 369 6.67 -2.85 32.06
N GLY A 370 5.53 -3.25 32.62
CA GLY A 370 4.23 -2.68 32.26
C GLY A 370 4.06 -1.28 32.86
N ARG A 371 3.71 -0.29 32.04
CA ARG A 371 3.43 1.07 32.50
C ARG A 371 1.98 1.15 33.00
N GLN A 372 1.77 1.62 34.23
CA GLN A 372 0.42 1.80 34.76
C GLN A 372 -0.40 2.74 33.86
N GLY A 373 -1.52 2.24 33.31
CA GLY A 373 -2.46 3.02 32.50
C GLY A 373 -2.21 3.08 30.99
N SER A 374 -1.17 2.42 30.46
CA SER A 374 -0.97 2.23 29.01
C SER A 374 -0.76 0.75 28.67
N GLN A 375 -1.17 0.33 27.45
CA GLN A 375 -0.81 -0.99 26.90
C GLN A 375 0.65 -1.08 26.42
N ASP A 376 1.39 0.03 26.50
CA ASP A 376 2.75 0.10 25.99
C ASP A 376 3.76 -0.55 26.94
N THR A 377 4.65 -1.35 26.36
CA THR A 377 5.69 -2.09 27.06
C THR A 377 6.95 -1.21 27.15
N SER A 378 7.54 -1.16 28.35
CA SER A 378 8.73 -0.35 28.63
C SER A 378 9.87 -1.22 29.15
N TYR A 379 11.10 -0.72 29.12
CA TYR A 379 12.28 -1.54 29.40
C TYR A 379 13.15 -0.95 30.51
N GLN A 380 13.79 -1.82 31.29
CA GLN A 380 14.77 -1.47 32.33
C GLN A 380 15.89 -2.54 32.41
N PRO A 381 17.06 -2.23 32.99
CA PRO A 381 18.10 -3.23 33.24
C PRO A 381 17.56 -4.42 34.07
N ALA A 382 17.87 -5.65 33.66
CA ALA A 382 17.50 -6.88 34.37
C ALA A 382 18.57 -7.37 35.35
N ARG A 383 19.77 -6.79 35.27
CA ARG A 383 20.96 -7.16 36.04
C ARG A 383 21.48 -5.96 36.83
N SER A 384 22.39 -6.23 37.78
CA SER A 384 23.11 -5.19 38.47
C SER A 384 23.83 -4.30 37.44
N VAL A 385 23.65 -3.00 37.59
CA VAL A 385 24.29 -1.99 36.74
C VAL A 385 25.82 -2.04 36.87
N GLU A 386 26.34 -2.60 37.97
CA GLU A 386 27.76 -2.77 38.22
C GLU A 386 28.42 -3.86 37.37
N ASP A 387 27.64 -4.79 36.83
CA ASP A 387 28.13 -5.89 36.01
C ASP A 387 28.10 -5.58 34.50
N LEU A 388 27.45 -4.48 34.11
CA LEU A 388 27.18 -4.15 32.71
C LEU A 388 28.36 -3.39 32.08
N SER A 389 29.42 -4.13 31.74
CA SER A 389 30.53 -3.62 30.92
C SER A 389 30.28 -3.71 29.42
N VAL A 390 31.06 -2.97 28.62
CA VAL A 390 31.01 -3.04 27.16
C VAL A 390 31.23 -4.47 26.66
N SER A 391 32.25 -5.18 27.18
CA SER A 391 32.54 -6.56 26.77
C SER A 391 31.40 -7.50 27.16
N PHE A 392 30.90 -7.37 28.38
CA PHE A 392 29.88 -8.25 28.94
C PHE A 392 28.59 -8.21 28.11
N VAL A 393 28.11 -7.02 27.75
CA VAL A 393 26.88 -6.87 26.97
C VAL A 393 27.04 -7.43 25.56
N LEU A 394 28.19 -7.21 24.91
CA LEU A 394 28.43 -7.74 23.56
C LEU A 394 28.55 -9.27 23.56
N GLN A 395 29.25 -9.83 24.54
CA GLN A 395 29.41 -11.28 24.68
C GLN A 395 28.08 -11.96 24.99
N ALA A 396 27.27 -11.39 25.90
CA ALA A 396 25.96 -11.93 26.23
C ALA A 396 25.01 -12.01 25.02
N ILE A 397 25.17 -11.13 24.04
CA ILE A 397 24.41 -11.15 22.78
C ILE A 397 25.02 -12.16 21.79
N ASP A 398 26.34 -12.18 21.66
CA ASP A 398 27.03 -13.09 20.73
C ASP A 398 26.87 -14.57 21.16
N GLU A 399 26.72 -14.86 22.46
CA GLU A 399 26.47 -16.21 23.00
C GLU A 399 25.00 -16.65 22.90
N HIS A 400 24.07 -15.72 22.62
CA HIS A 400 22.65 -16.03 22.52
C HIS A 400 22.30 -16.59 21.13
N GLY A 401 22.21 -17.93 21.00
CA GLY A 401 21.85 -18.61 19.75
C GLY A 401 22.07 -20.13 19.75
N LEU A 402 21.86 -20.78 18.59
CA LEU A 402 22.15 -22.21 18.41
C LEU A 402 23.68 -22.44 18.34
N GLY A 403 24.32 -22.67 19.48
CA GLY A 403 25.74 -23.03 19.58
C GLY A 403 26.04 -24.51 19.27
N ASP A 404 25.02 -25.35 19.20
CA ASP A 404 25.15 -26.81 19.19
C ASP A 404 25.03 -27.44 17.78
N ILE A 405 25.42 -26.68 16.77
CA ILE A 405 25.61 -27.25 15.43
C ILE A 405 26.87 -28.10 15.49
N HIS A 406 26.74 -29.41 15.27
CA HIS A 406 27.87 -30.33 15.27
C HIS A 406 28.86 -29.97 14.13
N ILE A 407 29.83 -29.12 14.44
CA ILE A 407 30.96 -28.83 13.56
C ILE A 407 31.95 -29.98 13.72
N ARG A 408 32.42 -30.55 12.61
CA ARG A 408 33.41 -31.63 12.61
C ARG A 408 34.63 -31.22 13.46
N GLU A 409 34.88 -31.93 14.56
CA GLU A 409 36.05 -31.70 15.40
C GLU A 409 37.34 -32.01 14.62
N SER A 410 37.99 -30.96 14.12
CA SER A 410 39.33 -31.02 13.54
C SER A 410 40.36 -30.39 14.48
N GLY A 411 41.65 -30.68 14.28
CA GLY A 411 42.72 -29.99 15.02
C GLY A 411 42.72 -28.48 14.79
N GLU A 412 42.24 -28.02 13.63
CA GLU A 412 42.09 -26.59 13.30
C GLU A 412 40.94 -25.95 14.08
N SER A 413 39.79 -26.63 14.18
CA SER A 413 38.63 -26.16 14.95
C SER A 413 38.99 -25.92 16.43
N LYS A 414 39.75 -26.84 17.04
CA LYS A 414 40.23 -26.68 18.42
C LYS A 414 41.18 -25.48 18.59
N ARG A 415 42.11 -25.28 17.65
CA ARG A 415 43.02 -24.11 17.69
C ARG A 415 42.27 -22.79 17.54
N LEU A 416 41.30 -22.73 16.62
CA LEU A 416 40.50 -21.51 16.40
C LEU A 416 39.60 -21.20 17.60
N SER A 417 38.99 -22.21 18.21
CA SER A 417 38.22 -22.05 19.45
C SER A 417 39.08 -21.53 20.60
N GLN A 418 40.28 -22.09 20.79
CA GLN A 418 41.24 -21.61 21.81
C GLN A 418 41.70 -20.17 21.54
N ALA A 419 41.96 -19.82 20.28
CA ALA A 419 42.35 -18.45 19.92
C ALA A 419 41.21 -17.45 20.18
N LEU A 420 39.96 -17.84 19.91
CA LEU A 420 38.79 -16.99 20.15
C LEU A 420 38.54 -16.78 21.65
N GLU A 421 38.70 -17.84 22.45
CA GLU A 421 38.62 -17.76 23.91
C GLU A 421 39.70 -16.83 24.49
N ALA A 422 40.95 -16.97 24.02
CA ALA A 422 42.05 -16.11 24.45
C ALA A 422 41.82 -14.63 24.08
N LEU A 423 41.26 -14.36 22.89
CA LEU A 423 40.89 -13.00 22.49
C LEU A 423 39.79 -12.42 23.38
N ASN A 424 38.78 -13.20 23.74
CA ASN A 424 37.71 -12.74 24.64
C ASN A 424 38.26 -12.37 26.02
N GLN A 425 39.18 -13.18 26.57
CA GLN A 425 39.83 -12.88 27.86
C GLN A 425 40.67 -11.59 27.83
N GLU A 426 41.36 -11.31 26.72
CA GLU A 426 42.10 -10.05 26.56
C GLU A 426 41.17 -8.85 26.42
N ILE A 427 40.01 -9.01 25.75
CA ILE A 427 38.99 -7.96 25.65
C ILE A 427 38.43 -7.63 27.04
N GLU A 428 38.13 -8.63 27.86
CA GLU A 428 37.63 -8.41 29.23
C GLU A 428 38.61 -7.62 30.10
N ARG A 429 39.91 -7.88 29.96
CA ARG A 429 40.99 -7.21 30.69
C ARG A 429 41.40 -5.86 30.11
N SER A 430 40.87 -5.50 28.94
CA SER A 430 41.24 -4.27 28.26
C SER A 430 40.87 -3.04 29.08
N PRO A 431 41.73 -2.01 29.17
CA PRO A 431 41.37 -0.74 29.81
C PRO A 431 40.22 -0.01 29.10
N SER A 432 39.90 -0.40 27.85
CA SER A 432 38.75 0.13 27.10
C SER A 432 37.42 -0.54 27.49
N ASN A 433 37.46 -1.60 28.29
CA ASN A 433 36.27 -2.27 28.80
C ASN A 433 35.68 -1.50 29.98
N MET A 434 34.94 -0.43 29.67
CA MET A 434 34.32 0.42 30.66
C MET A 434 32.95 -0.10 31.09
N LEU A 435 32.55 0.19 32.32
CA LEU A 435 31.17 -0.01 32.76
C LEU A 435 30.26 1.00 32.06
N LEU A 436 29.10 0.54 31.58
CA LEU A 436 28.16 1.40 30.87
C LEU A 436 27.56 2.50 31.73
N LYS A 437 27.67 2.43 33.06
CA LYS A 437 27.29 3.52 33.98
C LYS A 437 28.31 4.67 34.03
N ASP A 438 29.56 4.41 33.64
CA ASP A 438 30.68 5.35 33.77
C ASP A 438 30.99 6.07 32.44
N ILE A 439 30.21 5.76 31.39
CA ILE A 439 30.21 6.42 30.07
C ILE A 439 29.06 7.42 30.02
#